data_AF-U5QFC4-F1
#
_entry.id   AF-U5QFC4-F1
#
_cell.length_a   1.000
_cell.length_b   1.000
_cell.length_c   1.000
_cell.angle_alpha   90.00
_cell.angle_beta   90.00
_cell.angle_gamma   90.00
#
_symmetry.space_group_name_H-M   'P 1'
#
loop_
_entity.id
_entity.type
_entity.pdbx_description
1 polymer ?
#
loop_
_entity_poly.entity_id
_entity_poly.type
_entity_poly.pdbx_seq_one_letter_code
_entity_poly.pdbx_strand_id
1 'polypeptide(L)'
;MTAAALQGELVTVEITALAAGGDGIARLPDGRVLFVGDAVPGDRAEVRLVHLKKDCAFGQVRRVLEASPERVTPACPVADRCGSCQWQAVAYPAQLTAKRSQVQDALVHLGGFEDVPVEPVIAQVRPLGYRNKSTFPVGCNRRGEVVIGYYRKDSHQIVPLAACPVQDERLDPLLAAVGDCIRTYGWSIYAEKPHRGLIRHVSLRVGERTGQMLLTFVINGEQLPGIEAAAAHLQEAFPALMGVCVNTNRRRGNTIFGPETRCVAGQGFIEDELEGFRFRIESTTFFQICTSQAERLARLVVEAAAATAQMRVIDAYCGIGTLSLPLARSAHQVIGIESHPRSVEQARINARANNVTNCQFQLGAVEQCLPGLAADILVLDPPRKGCDPAVIETILRLAPLRVVYVSCNPATLARDLRLLVQGGYQLQRVQPVDMFAQTHHIESVATLLRGASF
;
A
#
# COMPACT_ATOMS: atom_id res chain seq x y z
N MET A 1 5.76 -30.93 33.93
CA MET A 1 5.22 -31.09 32.56
C MET A 1 3.97 -30.24 32.47
N THR A 2 4.06 -29.05 31.88
CA THR A 2 2.91 -28.18 31.63
C THR A 2 1.99 -28.89 30.64
N ALA A 3 0.70 -29.00 30.96
CA ALA A 3 -0.29 -29.61 30.08
C ALA A 3 -0.32 -28.88 28.73
N ALA A 4 -0.40 -29.63 27.63
CA ALA A 4 -0.47 -29.05 26.30
C ALA A 4 -1.78 -28.25 26.16
N ALA A 5 -1.66 -26.98 25.79
CA ALA A 5 -2.83 -26.11 25.62
C ALA A 5 -3.79 -26.64 24.54
N LEU A 6 -5.09 -26.59 24.81
CA LEU A 6 -6.15 -27.10 23.93
C LEU A 6 -6.82 -25.98 23.12
N GLN A 7 -7.32 -26.31 21.93
CA GLN A 7 -8.07 -25.35 21.13
C GLN A 7 -9.38 -24.98 21.87
N GLY A 8 -9.68 -23.68 21.95
CA GLY A 8 -10.82 -23.13 22.69
C GLY A 8 -10.51 -22.76 24.14
N GLU A 9 -9.36 -23.17 24.68
CA GLU A 9 -8.92 -22.84 26.03
C GLU A 9 -8.66 -21.33 26.19
N LEU A 10 -8.88 -20.83 27.41
CA LEU A 10 -8.56 -19.47 27.82
C LEU A 10 -7.23 -19.46 28.56
N VAL A 11 -6.28 -18.69 28.07
CA VAL A 11 -4.98 -18.50 28.70
C VAL A 11 -4.78 -17.03 29.06
N THR A 12 -4.17 -16.76 30.21
CA THR A 12 -3.75 -15.40 30.57
C THR A 12 -2.32 -15.19 30.10
N VAL A 13 -2.10 -14.18 29.27
CA VAL A 13 -0.80 -13.86 28.70
C VAL A 13 -0.52 -12.37 28.78
N GLU A 14 0.76 -12.03 28.77
CA GLU A 14 1.24 -10.67 28.52
C GLU A 14 1.63 -10.55 27.05
N ILE A 15 1.19 -9.49 26.39
CA ILE A 15 1.54 -9.19 25.01
C ILE A 15 2.86 -8.44 25.01
N THR A 16 3.89 -8.98 24.36
CA THR A 16 5.26 -8.46 24.45
C THR A 16 5.69 -7.64 23.24
N ALA A 17 5.10 -7.88 22.06
CA ALA A 17 5.49 -7.22 20.81
C ALA A 17 4.37 -7.27 19.75
N LEU A 18 4.60 -6.65 18.59
CA LEU A 18 3.74 -6.74 17.41
C LEU A 18 4.47 -7.44 16.27
N ALA A 19 3.86 -8.47 15.71
CA ALA A 19 4.37 -9.19 14.57
C ALA A 19 4.23 -8.38 13.27
N ALA A 20 5.05 -8.73 12.27
CA ALA A 20 4.95 -8.19 10.91
C ALA A 20 3.60 -8.45 10.21
N GLY A 21 2.75 -9.36 10.74
CA GLY A 21 1.38 -9.58 10.25
C GLY A 21 0.31 -8.72 10.94
N GLY A 22 0.71 -7.89 11.90
CA GLY A 22 -0.17 -7.02 12.68
C GLY A 22 -0.72 -7.63 13.97
N ASP A 23 -0.56 -8.93 14.19
CA ASP A 23 -0.98 -9.58 15.44
C ASP A 23 0.00 -9.26 16.59
N GLY A 24 -0.49 -9.19 17.82
CA GLY A 24 0.34 -9.16 19.02
C GLY A 24 1.05 -10.49 19.25
N ILE A 25 2.22 -10.44 19.89
CA ILE A 25 3.05 -11.59 20.20
C ILE A 25 2.97 -11.84 21.70
N ALA A 26 2.74 -13.09 22.09
CA ALA A 26 2.92 -13.60 23.44
C ALA A 26 3.61 -14.97 23.40
N ARG A 27 3.96 -15.51 24.56
CA ARG A 27 4.47 -16.88 24.69
C ARG A 27 3.56 -17.71 25.56
N LEU A 28 3.27 -18.93 25.11
CA LEU A 28 2.58 -19.92 25.93
C LEU A 28 3.54 -20.51 26.97
N PRO A 29 3.02 -21.12 28.06
CA PRO A 29 3.85 -21.79 29.06
C PRO A 29 4.70 -22.95 28.52
N ASP A 30 4.34 -23.50 27.36
CA ASP A 30 5.09 -24.55 26.65
C ASP A 30 6.17 -24.00 25.69
N GLY A 31 6.35 -22.68 25.65
CA GLY A 31 7.36 -21.98 24.85
C GLY A 31 6.93 -21.59 23.44
N ARG A 32 5.78 -22.08 22.95
CA ARG A 32 5.28 -21.71 21.61
C ARG A 32 4.94 -20.23 21.52
N VAL A 33 5.19 -19.66 20.34
CA VAL A 33 4.78 -18.28 20.03
C VAL A 33 3.27 -18.24 19.81
N LEU A 34 2.59 -17.33 20.50
CA LEU A 34 1.15 -17.07 20.36
C LEU A 34 0.94 -15.74 19.62
N PHE A 35 0.28 -15.80 18.47
CA PHE A 35 -0.17 -14.62 17.72
C PHE A 35 -1.60 -14.25 18.16
N VAL A 36 -1.80 -13.03 18.60
CA VAL A 36 -3.07 -12.56 19.17
C VAL A 36 -3.61 -11.39 18.35
N GLY A 37 -4.75 -11.58 17.69
CA GLY A 37 -5.41 -10.49 16.96
C GLY A 37 -5.87 -9.36 17.88
N ASP A 38 -5.75 -8.11 17.42
CA ASP A 38 -6.22 -6.88 18.07
C ASP A 38 -5.62 -6.64 19.48
N ALA A 39 -4.46 -7.23 19.74
CA ALA A 39 -3.69 -7.09 20.98
C ALA A 39 -2.73 -5.90 20.92
N VAL A 40 -2.47 -5.28 22.08
CA VAL A 40 -1.54 -4.15 22.23
C VAL A 40 -0.37 -4.58 23.13
N PRO A 41 0.90 -4.28 22.76
CA PRO A 41 2.05 -4.57 23.62
C PRO A 41 1.90 -3.96 25.02
N GLY A 42 2.25 -4.73 26.04
CA GLY A 42 2.09 -4.40 27.46
C GLY A 42 0.73 -4.77 28.05
N ASP A 43 -0.26 -5.20 27.24
CA ASP A 43 -1.51 -5.68 27.79
C ASP A 43 -1.32 -7.02 28.50
N ARG A 44 -1.97 -7.17 29.65
CA ARG A 44 -2.26 -8.47 30.25
C ARG A 44 -3.69 -8.86 29.89
N ALA A 45 -3.85 -9.93 29.12
CA ALA A 45 -5.13 -10.30 28.54
C ALA A 45 -5.46 -11.78 28.70
N GLU A 46 -6.75 -12.06 28.83
CA GLU A 46 -7.33 -13.39 28.69
C GLU A 46 -7.57 -13.65 27.20
N VAL A 47 -6.86 -14.62 26.65
CA VAL A 47 -6.83 -14.94 25.22
C VAL A 47 -7.44 -16.32 25.01
N ARG A 48 -8.41 -16.40 24.11
CA ARG A 48 -8.95 -17.69 23.65
C ARG A 48 -8.10 -18.23 22.52
N LEU A 49 -7.60 -19.45 22.67
CA LEU A 49 -6.87 -20.15 21.62
C LEU A 49 -7.84 -20.59 20.51
N VAL A 50 -7.58 -20.14 19.29
CA VAL A 50 -8.46 -20.37 18.13
C VAL A 50 -7.89 -21.47 17.22
N HIS A 51 -6.57 -21.47 17.02
CA HIS A 51 -5.92 -22.45 16.17
C HIS A 51 -4.53 -22.78 16.72
N LEU A 52 -4.20 -24.08 16.77
CA LEU A 52 -2.93 -24.57 17.28
C LEU A 52 -2.15 -25.22 16.14
N LYS A 53 -0.89 -24.82 15.98
CA LYS A 53 0.08 -25.46 15.10
C LYS A 53 1.22 -26.05 15.95
N LYS A 54 2.13 -26.75 15.28
CA LYS A 54 3.29 -27.40 15.90
C LYS A 54 4.17 -26.39 16.64
N ASP A 55 4.56 -25.30 15.98
CA ASP A 55 5.54 -24.34 16.50
C ASP A 55 4.91 -23.00 16.96
N CYS A 56 3.63 -22.78 16.68
CA CYS A 56 2.92 -21.57 17.06
C CYS A 56 1.43 -21.80 17.34
N ALA A 57 0.80 -20.81 17.94
CA ALA A 57 -0.63 -20.77 18.21
C ALA A 57 -1.22 -19.43 17.77
N PHE A 58 -2.53 -19.40 17.54
CA PHE A 58 -3.30 -18.21 17.21
C PHE A 58 -4.43 -18.05 18.21
N GLY A 59 -4.61 -16.83 18.72
CA GLY A 59 -5.62 -16.49 19.70
C GLY A 59 -6.34 -15.19 19.40
N GLN A 60 -7.44 -14.99 20.12
CA GLN A 60 -8.21 -13.74 20.11
C GLN A 60 -8.37 -13.24 21.54
N VAL A 61 -8.15 -11.94 21.74
CA VAL A 61 -8.43 -11.29 23.02
C VAL A 61 -9.91 -11.51 23.37
N ARG A 62 -10.17 -12.09 24.54
CA ARG A 62 -11.51 -12.16 25.12
C ARG A 62 -11.76 -11.01 26.06
N ARG A 63 -10.78 -10.71 26.91
CA ARG A 63 -10.85 -9.67 27.89
C ARG A 63 -9.45 -9.14 28.18
N VAL A 64 -9.29 -7.82 28.18
CA VAL A 64 -8.10 -7.16 28.70
C VAL A 64 -8.26 -7.09 30.22
N LEU A 65 -7.31 -7.67 30.95
CA LEU A 65 -7.29 -7.67 32.42
C LEU A 65 -6.63 -6.40 32.93
N GLU A 66 -5.48 -6.05 32.35
CA GLU A 66 -4.74 -4.82 32.61
C GLU A 66 -4.32 -4.22 31.27
N ALA A 67 -4.73 -2.97 31.02
CA ALA A 67 -4.46 -2.26 29.79
C ALA A 67 -3.05 -1.65 29.81
N SER A 68 -2.33 -1.80 28.71
CA SER A 68 -1.05 -1.11 28.48
C SER A 68 -1.23 0.41 28.44
N PRO A 69 -0.24 1.20 28.86
CA PRO A 69 -0.18 2.64 28.56
C PRO A 69 -0.23 2.95 27.06
N GLU A 70 0.19 2.02 26.21
CA GLU A 70 0.16 2.16 24.75
C GLU A 70 -1.22 1.84 24.16
N ARG A 71 -2.19 1.41 24.97
CA ARG A 71 -3.56 1.12 24.49
C ARG A 71 -4.37 2.40 24.39
N VAL A 72 -4.91 2.66 23.20
CA VAL A 72 -5.79 3.79 22.92
C VAL A 72 -7.14 3.32 22.40
N THR A 73 -8.15 4.19 22.51
CA THR A 73 -9.46 3.95 21.89
C THR A 73 -9.36 4.16 20.38
N PRO A 74 -9.73 3.17 19.55
CA PRO A 74 -9.76 3.32 18.10
C PRO A 74 -10.68 4.45 17.64
N ALA A 75 -10.24 5.24 16.66
CA ALA A 75 -11.08 6.27 16.04
C ALA A 75 -12.21 5.67 15.18
N CYS A 76 -12.01 4.46 14.64
CA CYS A 76 -13.02 3.79 13.82
C CYS A 76 -13.98 2.95 14.67
N PRO A 77 -15.31 3.17 14.57
CA PRO A 77 -16.31 2.44 15.36
C PRO A 77 -16.45 0.96 14.98
N VAL A 78 -15.76 0.53 13.92
CA VAL A 78 -15.74 -0.86 13.44
C VAL A 78 -14.31 -1.44 13.37
N ALA A 79 -13.35 -0.83 14.06
CA ALA A 79 -11.95 -1.27 14.08
C ALA A 79 -11.79 -2.74 14.52
N ASP A 80 -12.68 -3.21 15.39
CA ASP A 80 -12.74 -4.59 15.91
C ASP A 80 -13.23 -5.64 14.89
N ARG A 81 -13.75 -5.19 13.74
CA ARG A 81 -14.37 -6.05 12.72
C ARG A 81 -13.76 -5.88 11.34
N CYS A 82 -13.40 -4.65 10.98
CA CYS A 82 -12.84 -4.30 9.68
C CYS A 82 -11.43 -4.88 9.52
N GLY A 83 -11.15 -5.54 8.40
CA GLY A 83 -9.82 -6.12 8.15
C GLY A 83 -8.72 -5.12 7.78
N SER A 84 -9.04 -3.83 7.62
CA SER A 84 -8.14 -2.85 6.98
C SER A 84 -7.09 -2.24 7.91
N CYS A 85 -7.39 -2.00 9.19
CA CYS A 85 -6.48 -1.34 10.12
C CYS A 85 -6.27 -2.24 11.35
N GLN A 86 -5.06 -2.76 11.53
CA GLN A 86 -4.77 -3.71 12.61
C GLN A 86 -4.39 -3.02 13.92
N TRP A 87 -3.96 -1.75 13.89
CA TRP A 87 -3.27 -1.12 15.02
C TRP A 87 -3.94 0.15 15.55
N GLN A 88 -5.22 0.41 15.23
CA GLN A 88 -5.89 1.60 15.77
C GLN A 88 -6.02 1.61 17.31
N ALA A 89 -5.89 0.46 17.97
CA ALA A 89 -5.85 0.36 19.42
C ALA A 89 -4.45 0.58 20.01
N VAL A 90 -3.41 0.70 19.18
CA VAL A 90 -2.01 0.91 19.57
C VAL A 90 -1.69 2.39 19.41
N ALA A 91 -1.12 3.03 20.42
CA ALA A 91 -0.67 4.41 20.36
C ALA A 91 0.33 4.60 19.22
N TYR A 92 0.23 5.73 18.52
CA TYR A 92 1.00 5.95 17.30
C TYR A 92 2.53 5.86 17.49
N PRO A 93 3.13 6.41 18.57
CA PRO A 93 4.56 6.21 18.83
C PRO A 93 4.98 4.73 18.96
N ALA A 94 4.18 3.91 19.63
CA ALA A 94 4.43 2.47 19.72
C ALA A 94 4.31 1.76 18.36
N GLN A 95 3.41 2.21 17.47
CA GLN A 95 3.37 1.71 16.09
C GLN A 95 4.69 1.99 15.35
N LEU A 96 5.26 3.18 15.48
CA LEU A 96 6.52 3.56 14.83
C LEU A 96 7.69 2.73 15.38
N THR A 97 7.76 2.54 16.70
CA THR A 97 8.76 1.66 17.33
C THR A 97 8.65 0.24 16.79
N ALA A 98 7.44 -0.32 16.76
CA ALA A 98 7.21 -1.66 16.22
C ALA A 98 7.61 -1.79 14.74
N LYS A 99 7.28 -0.80 13.90
CA LYS A 99 7.68 -0.79 12.47
C LYS A 99 9.21 -0.74 12.30
N ARG A 100 9.90 0.05 13.12
CA ARG A 100 11.37 0.09 13.11
C ARG A 100 11.96 -1.28 13.46
N SER A 101 11.48 -1.89 14.54
CA SER A 101 11.91 -3.22 14.97
C SER A 101 11.67 -4.27 13.87
N GLN A 102 10.53 -4.24 13.19
CA GLN A 102 10.26 -5.17 12.09
C GLN A 102 11.26 -5.07 10.93
N VAL A 103 11.71 -3.85 10.60
CA VAL A 103 12.75 -3.64 9.58
C VAL A 103 14.10 -4.17 10.10
N GLN A 104 14.46 -3.84 11.34
CA GLN A 104 15.70 -4.28 11.96
C GLN A 104 15.78 -5.81 12.08
N ASP A 105 14.74 -6.45 12.62
CA ASP A 105 14.65 -7.90 12.81
C ASP A 105 14.74 -8.64 11.47
N ALA A 106 14.10 -8.12 10.42
CA ALA A 106 14.20 -8.71 9.08
C ALA A 106 15.65 -8.65 8.55
N LEU A 107 16.33 -7.52 8.73
CA LEU A 107 17.71 -7.35 8.28
C LEU A 107 18.67 -8.25 9.08
N VAL A 108 18.51 -8.34 10.40
CA VAL A 108 19.34 -9.23 11.23
C VAL A 108 19.07 -10.70 10.89
N HIS A 109 17.81 -11.15 10.97
CA HIS A 109 17.49 -12.58 10.92
C HIS A 109 17.46 -13.16 9.50
N LEU A 110 17.11 -12.37 8.49
CA LEU A 110 17.03 -12.84 7.09
C LEU A 110 18.20 -12.33 6.25
N GLY A 111 18.61 -11.08 6.51
CA GLY A 111 19.73 -10.45 5.81
C GLY A 111 21.11 -10.88 6.35
N GLY A 112 21.18 -11.30 7.62
CA GLY A 112 22.45 -11.68 8.26
C GLY A 112 23.34 -10.48 8.60
N PHE A 113 22.76 -9.30 8.77
CA PHE A 113 23.47 -8.09 9.15
C PHE A 113 23.59 -7.98 10.68
N GLU A 114 24.77 -7.60 11.19
CA GLU A 114 25.00 -7.45 12.65
C GLU A 114 24.77 -6.00 13.11
N ASP A 115 25.38 -5.02 12.43
CA ASP A 115 25.24 -3.59 12.72
C ASP A 115 24.44 -2.88 11.62
N VAL A 116 23.11 -2.89 11.74
CA VAL A 116 22.22 -2.31 10.72
C VAL A 116 21.92 -0.84 11.01
N PRO A 117 22.24 0.09 10.10
CA PRO A 117 21.87 1.50 10.22
C PRO A 117 20.38 1.72 9.87
N VAL A 118 19.47 1.22 10.70
CA VAL A 118 18.01 1.48 10.58
C VAL A 118 17.66 2.76 11.33
N GLU A 119 17.30 3.80 10.59
CA GLU A 119 16.90 5.08 11.13
C GLU A 119 15.53 5.03 11.83
N PRO A 120 15.20 6.01 12.70
CA PRO A 120 13.84 6.19 13.19
C PRO A 120 12.83 6.32 12.04
N VAL A 121 11.65 5.72 12.19
CA VAL A 121 10.59 5.77 11.15
C VAL A 121 10.16 7.22 10.93
N ILE A 122 10.11 7.66 9.67
CA ILE A 122 9.52 8.95 9.32
C ILE A 122 8.00 8.85 9.46
N ALA A 123 7.51 9.43 10.55
CA ALA A 123 6.11 9.46 10.95
C ALA A 123 5.25 10.31 10.01
N GLN A 124 3.98 9.93 9.86
CA GLN A 124 2.97 10.80 9.27
C GLN A 124 2.68 11.99 10.19
N VAL A 125 2.39 13.15 9.60
CA VAL A 125 1.92 14.31 10.37
C VAL A 125 0.50 14.05 10.91
N ARG A 126 -0.34 13.42 10.10
CA ARG A 126 -1.70 13.03 10.46
C ARG A 126 -1.87 11.53 10.19
N PRO A 127 -1.93 10.68 11.23
CA PRO A 127 -1.96 9.24 11.06
C PRO A 127 -3.38 8.72 10.74
N LEU A 128 -4.29 9.61 10.34
CA LEU A 128 -5.68 9.45 9.92
C LEU A 128 -5.94 10.46 8.79
N GLY A 129 -7.00 10.26 8.01
CA GLY A 129 -7.37 11.19 6.93
C GLY A 129 -6.41 11.26 5.75
N TYR A 130 -5.45 10.33 5.65
CA TYR A 130 -4.34 10.41 4.70
C TYR A 130 -4.61 9.70 3.39
N ARG A 131 -5.59 8.78 3.35
CA ARG A 131 -5.77 7.86 2.23
C ARG A 131 -6.56 8.52 1.11
N ASN A 132 -5.88 8.80 0.02
CA ASN A 132 -6.39 9.50 -1.16
C ASN A 132 -7.12 8.58 -2.17
N LYS A 133 -7.12 7.26 -1.95
CA LYS A 133 -7.85 6.28 -2.76
C LYS A 133 -8.40 5.12 -1.91
N SER A 134 -9.68 4.84 -2.10
CA SER A 134 -10.34 3.69 -1.50
C SER A 134 -11.17 2.94 -2.53
N THR A 135 -11.21 1.62 -2.39
CA THR A 135 -12.04 0.77 -3.25
C THR A 135 -12.86 -0.14 -2.36
N PHE A 136 -14.17 0.01 -2.44
CA PHE A 136 -15.14 -0.65 -1.57
C PHE A 136 -15.87 -1.73 -2.33
N PRO A 137 -15.92 -2.99 -1.84
CA PRO A 137 -16.93 -3.92 -2.29
C PRO A 137 -18.33 -3.39 -2.00
N VAL A 138 -19.26 -3.71 -2.89
CA VAL A 138 -20.69 -3.42 -2.71
C VAL A 138 -21.42 -4.75 -2.56
N GLY A 139 -22.26 -4.86 -1.55
CA GLY A 139 -23.06 -6.04 -1.26
C GLY A 139 -24.47 -5.70 -0.83
N CYS A 140 -25.23 -6.74 -0.47
CA CYS A 140 -26.53 -6.61 0.16
C CYS A 140 -26.50 -7.26 1.55
N ASN A 141 -27.19 -6.65 2.51
CA ASN A 141 -27.46 -7.33 3.78
C ASN A 141 -28.60 -8.36 3.63
N ARG A 142 -28.95 -9.05 4.72
CA ARG A 142 -30.02 -10.07 4.73
C ARG A 142 -31.41 -9.51 4.38
N ARG A 143 -31.63 -8.20 4.50
CA ARG A 143 -32.88 -7.51 4.14
C ARG A 143 -32.90 -7.05 2.67
N GLY A 144 -31.83 -7.28 1.92
CA GLY A 144 -31.69 -6.81 0.54
C GLY A 144 -31.20 -5.36 0.42
N GLU A 145 -30.89 -4.69 1.53
CA GLU A 145 -30.42 -3.30 1.50
C GLU A 145 -28.96 -3.23 1.05
N VAL A 146 -28.63 -2.21 0.25
CA VAL A 146 -27.26 -1.96 -0.23
C VAL A 146 -26.32 -1.67 0.94
N VAL A 147 -25.19 -2.37 0.96
CA VAL A 147 -24.10 -2.21 1.92
C VAL A 147 -22.81 -1.90 1.17
N ILE A 148 -22.14 -0.83 1.59
CA ILE A 148 -20.80 -0.46 1.12
C ILE A 148 -19.89 -0.38 2.35
N GLY A 149 -18.67 -0.89 2.21
CA GLY A 149 -17.69 -0.90 3.30
C GLY A 149 -16.51 -1.80 2.97
N TYR A 150 -15.84 -2.32 3.99
CA TYR A 150 -14.69 -3.21 3.82
C TYR A 150 -15.03 -4.63 4.23
N TYR A 151 -14.26 -5.59 3.74
CA TYR A 151 -14.38 -6.96 4.21
C TYR A 151 -13.93 -7.09 5.67
N ARG A 152 -14.64 -7.92 6.44
CA ARG A 152 -14.20 -8.39 7.75
C ARG A 152 -12.94 -9.23 7.58
N LYS A 153 -12.00 -9.14 8.54
CA LYS A 153 -10.74 -9.91 8.57
C LYS A 153 -10.99 -11.38 8.18
N ASP A 154 -10.18 -11.87 7.23
CA ASP A 154 -10.20 -13.24 6.71
C ASP A 154 -11.57 -13.73 6.16
N SER A 155 -12.38 -12.84 5.60
CA SER A 155 -13.68 -13.18 5.02
C SER A 155 -14.06 -12.31 3.82
N HIS A 156 -15.13 -12.67 3.10
CA HIS A 156 -15.79 -11.80 2.11
C HIS A 156 -17.09 -11.19 2.67
N GLN A 157 -17.25 -11.13 4.00
CA GLN A 157 -18.38 -10.46 4.63
C GLN A 157 -18.11 -8.97 4.72
N ILE A 158 -18.98 -8.15 4.13
CA ILE A 158 -18.83 -6.69 4.19
C ILE A 158 -19.27 -6.17 5.56
N VAL A 159 -18.40 -5.39 6.19
CA VAL A 159 -18.69 -4.56 7.35
C VAL A 159 -19.15 -3.19 6.82
N PRO A 160 -20.43 -2.82 7.02
CA PRO A 160 -20.93 -1.51 6.61
C PRO A 160 -20.11 -0.40 7.25
N LEU A 161 -19.80 0.64 6.48
CA LEU A 161 -19.02 1.77 6.96
C LEU A 161 -19.62 3.07 6.42
N ALA A 162 -19.98 3.99 7.32
CA ALA A 162 -20.49 5.30 6.96
C ALA A 162 -19.36 6.28 6.59
N ALA A 163 -18.25 6.21 7.32
CA ALA A 163 -17.08 7.06 7.16
C ALA A 163 -15.82 6.26 7.53
N CYS A 164 -14.73 6.43 6.80
CA CYS A 164 -13.47 5.73 7.06
C CYS A 164 -12.42 6.68 7.64
N PRO A 165 -12.04 6.58 8.92
CA PRO A 165 -11.14 7.58 9.53
C PRO A 165 -9.75 7.69 8.90
N VAL A 166 -9.27 6.66 8.20
CA VAL A 166 -7.98 6.73 7.48
C VAL A 166 -8.12 7.32 6.08
N GLN A 167 -9.34 7.41 5.54
CA GLN A 167 -9.65 8.01 4.25
C GLN A 167 -9.73 9.53 4.36
N ASP A 168 -9.36 10.22 3.28
CA ASP A 168 -9.64 11.64 3.12
C ASP A 168 -11.16 11.91 3.27
N GLU A 169 -11.51 12.75 4.25
CA GLU A 169 -12.90 13.01 4.65
C GLU A 169 -13.79 13.54 3.51
N ARG A 170 -13.19 14.16 2.47
CA ARG A 170 -13.93 14.64 1.29
C ARG A 170 -14.61 13.52 0.53
N LEU A 171 -14.13 12.28 0.65
CA LEU A 171 -14.68 11.11 -0.03
C LEU A 171 -15.90 10.52 0.68
N ASP A 172 -16.13 10.81 1.97
CA ASP A 172 -17.22 10.20 2.74
C ASP A 172 -18.61 10.64 2.24
N PRO A 173 -18.88 11.95 2.00
CA PRO A 173 -20.15 12.39 1.41
C PRO A 173 -20.38 11.81 0.00
N LEU A 174 -19.32 11.68 -0.80
CA LEU A 174 -19.41 11.08 -2.13
C LEU A 174 -19.77 9.58 -2.05
N LEU A 175 -19.19 8.84 -1.09
CA LEU A 175 -19.53 7.44 -0.85
C LEU A 175 -21.01 7.26 -0.48
N ALA A 176 -21.55 8.15 0.37
CA ALA A 176 -22.96 8.14 0.75
C ALA A 176 -23.86 8.38 -0.46
N ALA A 177 -23.59 9.42 -1.25
CA ALA A 177 -24.34 9.75 -2.46
C ALA A 177 -24.30 8.64 -3.53
N VAL A 178 -23.17 7.94 -3.65
CA VAL A 178 -23.06 6.73 -4.49
C VAL A 178 -24.01 5.64 -4.00
N GLY A 179 -24.08 5.41 -2.68
CA GLY A 179 -25.03 4.46 -2.09
C GLY A 179 -26.48 4.79 -2.45
N ASP A 180 -26.83 6.08 -2.43
CA ASP A 180 -28.16 6.55 -2.82
C ASP A 180 -28.42 6.39 -4.31
N CYS A 181 -27.44 6.69 -5.18
CA CYS A 181 -27.55 6.45 -6.62
C CYS A 181 -27.83 4.99 -6.94
N ILE A 182 -27.12 4.05 -6.30
CA ILE A 182 -27.33 2.61 -6.50
C ILE A 182 -28.78 2.22 -6.17
N ARG A 183 -29.38 2.80 -5.12
CA ARG A 183 -30.78 2.57 -4.73
C ARG A 183 -31.75 3.20 -5.72
N THR A 184 -31.56 4.48 -6.04
CA THR A 184 -32.45 5.26 -6.91
C THR A 184 -32.54 4.68 -8.32
N TYR A 185 -31.41 4.26 -8.89
CA TYR A 185 -31.35 3.69 -10.24
C TYR A 185 -31.61 2.17 -10.27
N GLY A 186 -31.84 1.54 -9.11
CA GLY A 186 -32.18 0.13 -9.01
C GLY A 186 -31.09 -0.82 -9.51
N TRP A 187 -29.82 -0.43 -9.42
CA TRP A 187 -28.72 -1.25 -9.93
C TRP A 187 -28.54 -2.51 -9.08
N SER A 188 -28.65 -3.68 -9.72
CA SER A 188 -28.43 -4.95 -9.03
C SER A 188 -27.01 -5.09 -8.51
N ILE A 189 -26.86 -5.64 -7.31
CA ILE A 189 -25.55 -5.85 -6.68
C ILE A 189 -25.01 -7.23 -7.02
N TYR A 190 -23.71 -7.28 -7.31
CA TYR A 190 -23.04 -8.52 -7.67
C TYR A 190 -22.93 -9.48 -6.48
N ALA A 191 -23.33 -10.73 -6.69
CA ALA A 191 -23.20 -11.82 -5.74
C ALA A 191 -22.19 -12.86 -6.26
N GLU A 192 -21.09 -13.04 -5.54
CA GLU A 192 -19.94 -13.87 -5.96
C GLU A 192 -20.30 -15.34 -6.24
N LYS A 193 -21.08 -15.96 -5.35
CA LYS A 193 -21.47 -17.38 -5.46
C LYS A 193 -22.29 -17.66 -6.74
N PRO A 194 -23.45 -17.01 -6.97
CA PRO A 194 -24.21 -17.21 -8.20
C PRO A 194 -23.57 -16.51 -9.41
N HIS A 195 -22.63 -15.60 -9.20
CA HIS A 195 -21.98 -14.79 -10.25
C HIS A 195 -22.98 -14.01 -11.10
N ARG A 196 -23.94 -13.37 -10.41
CA ARG A 196 -25.01 -12.56 -11.00
C ARG A 196 -25.06 -11.20 -10.31
N GLY A 197 -25.75 -10.26 -10.94
CA GLY A 197 -25.79 -8.86 -10.51
C GLY A 197 -24.71 -8.03 -11.19
N LEU A 198 -24.77 -6.71 -11.02
CA LEU A 198 -24.04 -5.73 -11.82
C LEU A 198 -22.93 -5.03 -11.04
N ILE A 199 -23.23 -4.27 -9.98
CA ILE A 199 -22.21 -3.51 -9.24
C ILE A 199 -21.37 -4.44 -8.38
N ARG A 200 -20.05 -4.47 -8.61
CA ARG A 200 -19.09 -5.25 -7.81
C ARG A 200 -18.42 -4.39 -6.74
N HIS A 201 -17.85 -3.27 -7.17
CA HIS A 201 -17.09 -2.37 -6.32
C HIS A 201 -17.33 -0.92 -6.74
N VAL A 202 -17.03 0.00 -5.84
CA VAL A 202 -16.86 1.42 -6.15
C VAL A 202 -15.47 1.84 -5.71
N SER A 203 -14.73 2.50 -6.60
CA SER A 203 -13.48 3.14 -6.26
C SER A 203 -13.64 4.66 -6.25
N LEU A 204 -13.18 5.26 -5.17
CA LEU A 204 -13.10 6.70 -4.98
C LEU A 204 -11.63 7.11 -4.94
N ARG A 205 -11.30 8.21 -5.60
CA ARG A 205 -9.99 8.85 -5.52
C ARG A 205 -10.17 10.35 -5.33
N VAL A 206 -9.28 10.96 -4.56
CA VAL A 206 -9.13 12.42 -4.45
C VAL A 206 -7.66 12.79 -4.60
N GLY A 207 -7.36 13.92 -5.24
CA GLY A 207 -6.02 14.51 -5.20
C GLY A 207 -5.82 15.18 -3.84
N GLU A 208 -4.80 14.79 -3.07
CA GLU A 208 -4.61 15.33 -1.72
C GLU A 208 -4.40 16.85 -1.78
N ARG A 209 -3.64 17.33 -2.77
CA ARG A 209 -3.30 18.75 -2.96
C ARG A 209 -4.38 19.53 -3.69
N THR A 210 -4.97 18.94 -4.73
CA THR A 210 -5.91 19.63 -5.63
C THR A 210 -7.38 19.52 -5.19
N GLY A 211 -7.73 18.47 -4.43
CA GLY A 211 -9.11 18.13 -4.09
C GLY A 211 -9.93 17.56 -5.24
N GLN A 212 -9.34 17.37 -6.43
CA GLN A 212 -10.03 16.77 -7.57
C GLN A 212 -10.40 15.32 -7.28
N MET A 213 -11.64 14.93 -7.53
CA MET A 213 -12.17 13.59 -7.26
C MET A 213 -12.44 12.81 -8.54
N LEU A 214 -12.23 11.49 -8.48
CA LEU A 214 -12.59 10.53 -9.53
C LEU A 214 -13.43 9.41 -8.93
N LEU A 215 -14.61 9.17 -9.51
CA LEU A 215 -15.48 8.05 -9.16
C LEU A 215 -15.35 6.96 -10.20
N THR A 216 -15.22 5.70 -9.79
CA THR A 216 -15.24 4.56 -10.71
C THR A 216 -16.15 3.44 -10.20
N PHE A 217 -17.19 3.12 -10.97
CA PHE A 217 -17.99 1.91 -10.75
C PHE A 217 -17.31 0.71 -11.41
N VAL A 218 -17.12 -0.37 -10.66
CA VAL A 218 -16.63 -1.65 -11.21
C VAL A 218 -17.83 -2.58 -11.37
N ILE A 219 -18.10 -3.01 -12.61
CA ILE A 219 -19.32 -3.75 -12.94
C ILE A 219 -19.06 -5.12 -13.56
N ASN A 220 -19.98 -6.04 -13.33
CA ASN A 220 -20.10 -7.33 -14.00
C ASN A 220 -21.00 -7.20 -15.25
N GLY A 221 -20.60 -6.35 -16.20
CA GLY A 221 -21.38 -5.99 -17.39
C GLY A 221 -20.58 -5.07 -18.32
N GLU A 222 -21.17 -4.63 -19.44
CA GLU A 222 -20.54 -3.64 -20.36
C GLU A 222 -21.01 -2.22 -20.07
N GLN A 223 -22.26 -2.11 -19.65
CA GLN A 223 -22.93 -0.84 -19.42
C GLN A 223 -23.59 -0.83 -18.06
N LEU A 224 -23.75 0.39 -17.53
CA LEU A 224 -24.46 0.64 -16.29
C LEU A 224 -25.67 1.53 -16.66
N PRO A 225 -26.90 0.99 -16.69
CA PRO A 225 -28.05 1.71 -17.21
C PRO A 225 -28.31 3.02 -16.46
N GLY A 226 -28.54 4.12 -17.17
CA GLY A 226 -28.79 5.43 -16.56
C GLY A 226 -27.58 6.10 -15.91
N ILE A 227 -26.36 5.57 -16.13
CA ILE A 227 -25.15 6.11 -15.52
C ILE A 227 -24.86 7.56 -15.94
N GLU A 228 -25.19 7.95 -17.16
CA GLU A 228 -24.95 9.32 -17.64
C GLU A 228 -25.77 10.34 -16.83
N ALA A 229 -27.03 10.02 -16.52
CA ALA A 229 -27.89 10.85 -15.67
C ALA A 229 -27.42 10.84 -14.20
N ALA A 230 -27.02 9.68 -13.68
CA ALA A 230 -26.47 9.58 -12.33
C ALA A 230 -25.17 10.38 -12.18
N ALA A 231 -24.30 10.31 -13.19
CA ALA A 231 -23.04 11.03 -13.22
C ALA A 231 -23.25 12.54 -13.29
N ALA A 232 -24.19 13.03 -14.11
CA ALA A 232 -24.54 14.45 -14.16
C ALA A 232 -25.01 14.96 -12.79
N HIS A 233 -25.90 14.22 -12.11
CA HIS A 233 -26.38 14.56 -10.78
C HIS A 233 -25.25 14.59 -9.74
N LEU A 234 -24.35 13.60 -9.76
CA LEU A 234 -23.21 13.55 -8.86
C LEU A 234 -22.23 14.70 -9.12
N GLN A 235 -21.97 15.08 -10.37
CA GLN A 235 -21.07 16.19 -10.68
C GLN A 235 -21.66 17.55 -10.31
N GLU A 236 -22.98 17.71 -10.38
CA GLU A 236 -23.67 18.90 -9.88
C GLU A 236 -23.56 19.00 -8.35
N ALA A 237 -23.76 17.89 -7.63
CA ALA A 237 -23.65 17.83 -6.17
C ALA A 237 -22.20 17.96 -5.67
N PHE A 238 -21.22 17.50 -6.46
CA PHE A 238 -19.81 17.50 -6.13
C PHE A 238 -19.00 18.19 -7.24
N PRO A 239 -18.85 19.53 -7.21
CA PRO A 239 -18.14 20.27 -8.26
C PRO A 239 -16.68 19.86 -8.47
N ALA A 240 -16.05 19.27 -7.45
CA ALA A 240 -14.69 18.75 -7.53
C ALA A 240 -14.61 17.33 -8.16
N LEU A 241 -15.75 16.69 -8.46
CA LEU A 241 -15.81 15.40 -9.16
C LEU A 241 -15.52 15.61 -10.66
N MET A 242 -14.25 15.43 -11.02
CA MET A 242 -13.75 15.70 -12.37
C MET A 242 -14.30 14.71 -13.40
N GLY A 243 -14.62 13.49 -12.96
CA GLY A 243 -15.31 12.54 -13.82
C GLY A 243 -15.82 11.30 -13.12
N VAL A 244 -16.67 10.60 -13.85
CA VAL A 244 -17.25 9.33 -13.47
C VAL A 244 -16.85 8.30 -14.51
N CYS A 245 -16.27 7.20 -14.05
CA CYS A 245 -15.80 6.10 -14.87
C CYS A 245 -16.58 4.81 -14.59
N VAL A 246 -16.62 3.93 -15.58
CA VAL A 246 -17.12 2.57 -15.47
C VAL A 246 -16.01 1.62 -15.91
N ASN A 247 -15.61 0.72 -15.02
CA ASN A 247 -14.67 -0.36 -15.29
C ASN A 247 -15.42 -1.69 -15.39
N THR A 248 -15.14 -2.47 -16.44
CA THR A 248 -15.86 -3.72 -16.70
C THR A 248 -15.01 -4.92 -16.26
N ASN A 249 -15.49 -5.65 -15.26
CA ASN A 249 -14.86 -6.88 -14.79
C ASN A 249 -15.88 -8.01 -14.65
N ARG A 250 -15.88 -8.91 -15.64
CA ARG A 250 -16.72 -10.11 -15.68
C ARG A 250 -16.02 -11.38 -15.19
N ARG A 251 -14.75 -11.29 -14.79
CA ARG A 251 -13.95 -12.45 -14.40
C ARG A 251 -14.27 -12.86 -12.97
N ARG A 252 -14.24 -14.17 -12.71
CA ARG A 252 -14.21 -14.73 -11.34
C ARG A 252 -12.81 -14.53 -10.75
N GLY A 253 -12.75 -14.31 -9.44
CA GLY A 253 -11.50 -14.09 -8.69
C GLY A 253 -11.45 -12.73 -7.99
N ASN A 254 -10.31 -12.46 -7.35
CA ASN A 254 -10.13 -11.34 -6.42
C ASN A 254 -9.58 -10.08 -7.09
N THR A 255 -9.23 -10.12 -8.37
CA THR A 255 -8.86 -8.92 -9.13
C THR A 255 -10.05 -7.99 -9.19
N ILE A 256 -9.90 -6.77 -8.69
CA ILE A 256 -10.98 -5.78 -8.61
C ILE A 256 -11.26 -5.17 -9.98
N PHE A 257 -10.26 -4.55 -10.60
CA PHE A 257 -10.42 -3.89 -11.91
C PHE A 257 -10.25 -4.89 -13.05
N GLY A 258 -11.13 -4.79 -14.04
CA GLY A 258 -10.99 -5.48 -15.31
C GLY A 258 -10.16 -4.66 -16.31
N PRO A 259 -10.03 -5.16 -17.55
CA PRO A 259 -9.10 -4.61 -18.54
C PRO A 259 -9.55 -3.26 -19.13
N GLU A 260 -10.84 -2.94 -19.05
CA GLU A 260 -11.43 -1.77 -19.72
C GLU A 260 -12.07 -0.83 -18.70
N THR A 261 -11.73 0.45 -18.84
CA THR A 261 -12.31 1.56 -18.09
C THR A 261 -12.73 2.62 -19.10
N ARG A 262 -14.00 3.02 -19.06
CA ARG A 262 -14.54 4.13 -19.87
C ARG A 262 -14.92 5.29 -18.96
N CYS A 263 -14.55 6.52 -19.33
CA CYS A 263 -15.12 7.72 -18.73
C CYS A 263 -16.51 7.93 -19.34
N VAL A 264 -17.53 8.13 -18.50
CA VAL A 264 -18.92 8.34 -18.94
C VAL A 264 -19.39 9.77 -18.73
N ALA A 265 -18.69 10.55 -17.89
CA ALA A 265 -18.92 11.97 -17.73
C ALA A 265 -17.63 12.67 -17.25
N GLY A 266 -17.37 13.87 -17.76
CA GLY A 266 -16.18 14.64 -17.40
C GLY A 266 -14.88 14.03 -17.93
N GLN A 267 -13.86 13.98 -17.08
CA GLN A 267 -12.51 13.54 -17.41
C GLN A 267 -12.18 12.19 -16.74
N GLY A 268 -11.50 11.29 -17.48
CA GLY A 268 -11.15 9.95 -16.98
C GLY A 268 -9.97 9.92 -15.98
N PHE A 269 -9.52 11.09 -15.54
CA PHE A 269 -8.38 11.26 -14.65
C PHE A 269 -8.61 12.45 -13.71
N ILE A 270 -7.84 12.48 -12.63
CA ILE A 270 -7.63 13.68 -11.81
C ILE A 270 -6.18 14.12 -11.93
N GLU A 271 -5.92 15.37 -11.55
CA GLU A 271 -4.58 15.88 -11.33
C GLU A 271 -4.30 15.98 -9.84
N ASP A 272 -3.10 15.57 -9.42
CA ASP A 272 -2.57 15.85 -8.08
C ASP A 272 -1.11 16.29 -8.19
N GLU A 273 -0.55 16.84 -7.11
CA GLU A 273 0.83 17.32 -7.08
C GLU A 273 1.69 16.51 -6.10
N LEU A 274 2.89 16.15 -6.54
CA LEU A 274 3.90 15.46 -5.73
C LEU A 274 5.27 16.03 -6.05
N GLU A 275 5.99 16.49 -5.04
CA GLU A 275 7.30 17.14 -5.15
C GLU A 275 7.32 18.30 -6.16
N GLY A 276 6.22 19.05 -6.29
CA GLY A 276 6.11 20.16 -7.24
C GLY A 276 5.95 19.72 -8.70
N PHE A 277 5.68 18.43 -8.95
CA PHE A 277 5.27 17.91 -10.25
C PHE A 277 3.79 17.57 -10.24
N ARG A 278 3.12 17.85 -11.35
CA ARG A 278 1.72 17.54 -11.57
C ARG A 278 1.57 16.18 -12.23
N PHE A 279 0.78 15.30 -11.65
CA PHE A 279 0.52 13.96 -12.17
C PHE A 279 -0.93 13.83 -12.57
N ARG A 280 -1.17 13.33 -13.79
CA ARG A 280 -2.49 12.82 -14.19
C ARG A 280 -2.64 11.38 -13.72
N ILE A 281 -3.76 11.11 -13.05
CA ILE A 281 -4.00 9.88 -12.33
C ILE A 281 -5.38 9.32 -12.74
N GLU A 282 -5.37 8.22 -13.48
CA GLU A 282 -6.59 7.53 -13.89
C GLU A 282 -7.13 6.57 -12.81
N SER A 283 -8.31 6.00 -13.06
CA SER A 283 -8.98 5.04 -12.17
C SER A 283 -8.07 3.88 -11.74
N THR A 284 -7.42 3.23 -12.71
CA THR A 284 -6.64 2.00 -12.51
C THR A 284 -5.16 2.26 -12.25
N THR A 285 -4.70 3.52 -12.36
CA THR A 285 -3.31 3.90 -12.20
C THR A 285 -2.84 3.68 -10.77
N PHE A 286 -1.69 3.03 -10.58
CA PHE A 286 -1.03 3.02 -9.29
C PHE A 286 -0.48 4.41 -8.98
N PHE A 287 -0.79 4.91 -7.79
CA PHE A 287 -0.26 6.14 -7.23
C PHE A 287 -0.26 5.94 -5.72
N GLN A 288 0.72 6.54 -5.04
CA GLN A 288 0.86 6.39 -3.61
C GLN A 288 -0.38 6.89 -2.88
N ILE A 289 -0.85 6.12 -1.89
CA ILE A 289 -2.15 6.39 -1.26
C ILE A 289 -2.10 7.55 -0.24
N CYS A 290 -0.91 8.00 0.13
CA CYS A 290 -0.65 9.12 1.02
C CYS A 290 0.32 10.06 0.31
N THR A 291 -0.19 11.12 -0.32
CA THR A 291 0.62 12.01 -1.17
C THR A 291 1.69 12.71 -0.33
N SER A 292 1.34 13.18 0.87
CA SER A 292 2.29 13.85 1.77
C SER A 292 3.46 12.98 2.23
N GLN A 293 3.27 11.67 2.41
CA GLN A 293 4.39 10.77 2.70
C GLN A 293 5.13 10.32 1.44
N ALA A 294 4.43 10.19 0.31
CA ALA A 294 5.06 9.91 -0.98
C ALA A 294 6.04 11.01 -1.41
N GLU A 295 5.72 12.28 -1.10
CA GLU A 295 6.62 13.42 -1.27
C GLU A 295 7.91 13.24 -0.46
N ARG A 296 7.79 12.88 0.83
CA ARG A 296 8.95 12.62 1.69
C ARG A 296 9.77 11.44 1.19
N LEU A 297 9.12 10.36 0.77
CA LEU A 297 9.78 9.21 0.15
C LEU A 297 10.56 9.61 -1.11
N ALA A 298 9.95 10.39 -1.99
CA ALA A 298 10.60 10.88 -3.21
C ALA A 298 11.82 11.76 -2.89
N ARG A 299 11.74 12.66 -1.90
CA ARG A 299 12.90 13.43 -1.43
C ARG A 299 14.03 12.53 -0.94
N LEU A 300 13.72 11.55 -0.10
CA LEU A 300 14.71 10.59 0.40
C LEU A 300 15.37 9.82 -0.74
N VAL A 301 14.60 9.42 -1.76
CA VAL A 301 15.13 8.73 -2.93
C VAL A 301 16.05 9.65 -3.74
N VAL A 302 15.67 10.91 -3.97
CA VAL A 302 16.49 11.89 -4.68
C VAL A 302 17.79 12.19 -3.91
N GLU A 303 17.69 12.41 -2.60
CA GLU A 303 18.84 12.62 -1.71
C GLU A 303 19.74 11.39 -1.64
N ALA A 304 19.16 10.19 -1.56
CA ALA A 304 19.91 8.95 -1.58
C ALA A 304 20.61 8.76 -2.93
N ALA A 305 19.91 8.98 -4.03
CA ALA A 305 20.46 8.87 -5.38
C ALA A 305 21.65 9.82 -5.55
N ALA A 306 21.59 11.03 -4.97
CA ALA A 306 22.63 12.06 -5.04
C ALA A 306 23.17 12.21 -6.48
N ALA A 307 22.25 12.23 -7.44
CA ALA A 307 22.57 12.33 -8.86
C ALA A 307 23.09 13.72 -9.21
N THR A 308 24.11 13.77 -10.06
CA THR A 308 24.65 15.01 -10.63
C THR A 308 24.26 15.16 -12.10
N ALA A 309 24.48 16.35 -12.66
CA ALA A 309 24.18 16.66 -14.05
C ALA A 309 25.03 15.88 -15.09
N GLN A 310 25.97 15.03 -14.64
CA GLN A 310 26.72 14.11 -15.51
C GLN A 310 26.21 12.66 -15.43
N MET A 311 25.40 12.33 -14.41
CA MET A 311 25.03 10.96 -14.10
C MET A 311 23.73 10.55 -14.79
N ARG A 312 23.71 9.30 -15.24
CA ARG A 312 22.50 8.63 -15.72
C ARG A 312 21.89 7.79 -14.61
N VAL A 313 20.58 7.98 -14.41
CA VAL A 313 19.79 7.23 -13.44
C VAL A 313 18.85 6.28 -14.17
N ILE A 314 18.76 5.04 -13.72
CA ILE A 314 17.67 4.13 -14.09
C ILE A 314 16.67 4.09 -12.94
N ASP A 315 15.40 4.32 -13.24
CA ASP A 315 14.25 4.11 -12.34
C ASP A 315 13.54 2.82 -12.76
N ALA A 316 13.84 1.72 -12.09
CA ALA A 316 13.23 0.43 -12.37
C ALA A 316 11.87 0.34 -11.66
N TYR A 317 10.87 -0.16 -12.38
CA TYR A 317 9.47 -0.20 -11.93
C TYR A 317 8.85 1.21 -11.79
N CYS A 318 9.16 2.10 -12.75
CA CYS A 318 8.92 3.53 -12.60
C CYS A 318 7.44 3.95 -12.54
N GLY A 319 6.49 3.04 -12.85
CA GLY A 319 5.07 3.35 -12.87
C GLY A 319 4.77 4.52 -13.81
N ILE A 320 4.15 5.57 -13.26
CA ILE A 320 3.82 6.80 -13.99
C ILE A 320 4.89 7.91 -13.85
N GLY A 321 6.09 7.55 -13.40
CA GLY A 321 7.23 8.44 -13.25
C GLY A 321 7.27 9.22 -11.94
N THR A 322 6.63 8.74 -10.87
CA THR A 322 6.58 9.46 -9.58
C THR A 322 7.95 9.70 -8.94
N LEU A 323 8.91 8.80 -9.16
CA LEU A 323 10.31 8.98 -8.74
C LEU A 323 11.17 9.52 -9.89
N SER A 324 10.93 9.06 -11.11
CA SER A 324 11.64 9.50 -12.32
C SER A 324 11.68 11.02 -12.48
N LEU A 325 10.54 11.70 -12.34
CA LEU A 325 10.41 13.14 -12.58
C LEU A 325 11.21 13.97 -11.55
N PRO A 326 11.10 13.70 -10.23
CA PRO A 326 11.99 14.30 -9.23
C PRO A 326 13.48 14.05 -9.47
N LEU A 327 13.88 12.82 -9.82
CA LEU A 327 15.28 12.48 -10.11
C LEU A 327 15.84 13.27 -11.30
N ALA A 328 14.99 13.60 -12.27
CA ALA A 328 15.37 14.34 -13.47
C ALA A 328 15.80 15.78 -13.20
N ARG A 329 15.50 16.34 -12.01
CA ARG A 329 15.94 17.69 -11.62
C ARG A 329 17.46 17.84 -11.55
N SER A 330 18.16 16.78 -11.14
CA SER A 330 19.61 16.84 -10.93
C SER A 330 20.39 15.91 -11.86
N ALA A 331 19.79 14.85 -12.38
CA ALA A 331 20.44 13.89 -13.27
C ALA A 331 20.65 14.43 -14.69
N HIS A 332 21.69 13.97 -15.38
CA HIS A 332 21.84 14.17 -16.82
C HIS A 332 20.65 13.59 -17.59
N GLN A 333 20.27 12.36 -17.25
CA GLN A 333 19.21 11.61 -17.91
C GLN A 333 18.61 10.60 -16.92
N VAL A 334 17.30 10.42 -16.99
CA VAL A 334 16.58 9.36 -16.26
C VAL A 334 15.93 8.41 -17.27
N ILE A 335 16.14 7.11 -17.09
CA ILE A 335 15.49 6.06 -17.87
C ILE A 335 14.56 5.28 -16.94
N GLY A 336 13.25 5.43 -17.13
CA GLY A 336 12.24 4.65 -16.43
C GLY A 336 11.92 3.34 -17.17
N ILE A 337 11.88 2.22 -16.46
CA ILE A 337 11.47 0.92 -16.99
C ILE A 337 10.16 0.50 -16.34
N GLU A 338 9.15 0.21 -17.16
CA GLU A 338 7.83 -0.21 -16.67
C GLU A 338 7.21 -1.26 -17.61
N SER A 339 6.63 -2.29 -17.01
CA SER A 339 6.03 -3.43 -17.71
C SER A 339 4.63 -3.15 -18.26
N HIS A 340 3.90 -2.20 -17.67
CA HIS A 340 2.52 -1.91 -17.99
C HIS A 340 2.39 -0.79 -19.03
N PRO A 341 1.87 -1.05 -20.25
CA PRO A 341 1.81 -0.07 -21.34
C PRO A 341 1.14 1.25 -20.95
N ARG A 342 0.00 1.19 -20.24
CA ARG A 342 -0.71 2.40 -19.80
C ARG A 342 0.10 3.25 -18.81
N SER A 343 0.92 2.63 -17.96
CA SER A 343 1.76 3.36 -17.01
C SER A 343 2.87 4.11 -17.73
N VAL A 344 3.49 3.48 -18.74
CA VAL A 344 4.49 4.12 -19.62
C VAL A 344 3.90 5.30 -20.39
N GLU A 345 2.69 5.13 -20.95
CA GLU A 345 1.98 6.22 -21.64
C GLU A 345 1.70 7.38 -20.68
N GLN A 346 1.19 7.08 -19.49
CA GLN A 346 0.93 8.08 -18.46
C GLN A 346 2.21 8.79 -17.98
N ALA A 347 3.32 8.07 -17.83
CA ALA A 347 4.62 8.64 -17.48
C ALA A 347 5.09 9.65 -18.53
N ARG A 348 4.92 9.33 -19.83
CA ARG A 348 5.24 10.26 -20.93
C ARG A 348 4.33 11.49 -20.91
N ILE A 349 3.04 11.33 -20.63
CA ILE A 349 2.10 12.45 -20.48
C ILE A 349 2.53 13.35 -19.31
N ASN A 350 2.85 12.76 -18.16
CA ASN A 350 3.28 13.49 -16.97
C ASN A 350 4.61 14.24 -17.21
N ALA A 351 5.59 13.61 -17.85
CA ALA A 351 6.85 14.27 -18.17
C ALA A 351 6.64 15.49 -19.08
N ARG A 352 5.82 15.36 -20.12
CA ARG A 352 5.45 16.48 -21.01
C ARG A 352 4.72 17.59 -20.27
N ALA A 353 3.73 17.23 -19.43
CA ALA A 353 2.95 18.19 -18.65
C ALA A 353 3.81 19.01 -17.68
N ASN A 354 4.95 18.48 -17.24
CA ASN A 354 5.89 19.14 -16.36
C ASN A 354 7.13 19.71 -17.07
N ASN A 355 7.16 19.72 -18.41
CA ASN A 355 8.31 20.15 -19.21
C ASN A 355 9.62 19.42 -18.87
N VAL A 356 9.54 18.15 -18.45
CA VAL A 356 10.71 17.30 -18.18
C VAL A 356 11.14 16.60 -19.46
N THR A 357 12.27 17.01 -20.02
CA THR A 357 12.76 16.57 -21.34
C THR A 357 13.86 15.51 -21.28
N ASN A 358 14.49 15.33 -20.12
CA ASN A 358 15.58 14.37 -19.88
C ASN A 358 15.10 13.04 -19.25
N CYS A 359 13.80 12.76 -19.26
CA CYS A 359 13.21 11.46 -18.93
C CYS A 359 12.87 10.65 -20.19
N GLN A 360 13.24 9.37 -20.21
CA GLN A 360 12.81 8.40 -21.22
C GLN A 360 12.15 7.21 -20.53
N PHE A 361 11.09 6.67 -21.13
CA PHE A 361 10.33 5.56 -20.56
C PHE A 361 10.27 4.38 -21.52
N GLN A 362 10.81 3.24 -21.09
CA GLN A 362 10.89 1.99 -21.81
C GLN A 362 9.84 1.01 -21.31
N LEU A 363 9.06 0.46 -22.26
CA LEU A 363 8.10 -0.60 -21.99
C LEU A 363 8.82 -1.95 -21.96
N GLY A 364 8.70 -2.67 -20.85
CA GLY A 364 9.18 -4.04 -20.71
C GLY A 364 9.45 -4.44 -19.27
N ALA A 365 9.72 -5.73 -19.06
CA ALA A 365 10.11 -6.23 -17.75
C ALA A 365 11.53 -5.76 -17.40
N VAL A 366 11.81 -5.48 -16.12
CA VAL A 366 13.09 -4.93 -15.68
C VAL A 366 14.24 -5.90 -16.00
N GLU A 367 14.06 -7.18 -15.76
CA GLU A 367 15.03 -8.25 -16.05
C GLU A 367 15.38 -8.36 -17.54
N GLN A 368 14.50 -7.90 -18.44
CA GLN A 368 14.73 -7.92 -19.88
C GLN A 368 15.37 -6.62 -20.38
N CYS A 369 14.94 -5.49 -19.84
CA CYS A 369 15.39 -4.16 -20.29
C CYS A 369 16.73 -3.74 -19.68
N LEU A 370 16.96 -4.05 -18.40
CA LEU A 370 18.12 -3.57 -17.63
C LEU A 370 19.49 -3.99 -18.22
N PRO A 371 19.71 -5.24 -18.71
CA PRO A 371 21.02 -5.66 -19.20
C PRO A 371 21.59 -4.83 -20.36
N GLY A 372 20.74 -4.14 -21.13
CA GLY A 372 21.13 -3.32 -22.27
C GLY A 372 21.43 -1.86 -21.94
N LEU A 373 21.40 -1.47 -20.67
CA LEU A 373 21.49 -0.08 -20.23
C LEU A 373 22.73 0.14 -19.37
N ALA A 374 23.38 1.28 -19.55
CA ALA A 374 24.42 1.77 -18.64
C ALA A 374 23.80 2.71 -17.60
N ALA A 375 24.22 2.65 -16.34
CA ALA A 375 23.73 3.53 -15.28
C ALA A 375 24.81 3.81 -14.25
N ASP A 376 24.86 5.07 -13.78
CA ASP A 376 25.65 5.44 -12.62
C ASP A 376 24.88 5.13 -11.33
N ILE A 377 23.56 5.28 -11.38
CA ILE A 377 22.65 5.09 -10.25
C ILE A 377 21.46 4.25 -10.69
N LEU A 378 21.08 3.27 -9.88
CA LEU A 378 19.87 2.48 -10.06
C LEU A 378 18.91 2.69 -8.88
N VAL A 379 17.69 3.11 -9.18
CA VAL A 379 16.57 3.20 -8.23
C VAL A 379 15.64 2.02 -8.49
N LEU A 380 15.24 1.32 -7.43
CA LEU A 380 14.38 0.13 -7.48
C LEU A 380 13.14 0.39 -6.61
N ASP A 381 11.94 0.16 -7.14
CA ASP A 381 10.69 0.06 -6.36
C ASP A 381 9.88 -1.19 -6.77
N PRO A 382 10.39 -2.41 -6.46
CA PRO A 382 9.80 -3.63 -6.94
C PRO A 382 8.49 -4.00 -6.20
N PRO A 383 7.69 -4.92 -6.75
CA PRO A 383 6.52 -5.46 -6.06
C PRO A 383 6.89 -6.17 -4.75
N ARG A 384 5.88 -6.51 -3.92
CA ARG A 384 6.04 -7.17 -2.60
C ARG A 384 6.89 -8.45 -2.58
N LYS A 385 7.13 -9.09 -3.72
CA LYS A 385 8.01 -10.27 -3.86
C LYS A 385 9.51 -9.93 -3.93
N GLY A 386 9.85 -8.64 -3.99
CA GLY A 386 11.21 -8.14 -4.23
C GLY A 386 11.62 -8.21 -5.69
N CYS A 387 12.91 -8.02 -5.95
CA CYS A 387 13.47 -8.13 -7.29
C CYS A 387 13.48 -9.58 -7.79
N ASP A 388 13.38 -9.76 -9.11
CA ASP A 388 13.73 -11.03 -9.73
C ASP A 388 15.24 -11.29 -9.56
N PRO A 389 15.68 -12.54 -9.31
CA PRO A 389 17.10 -12.87 -9.20
C PRO A 389 17.94 -12.37 -10.39
N ALA A 390 17.42 -12.42 -11.62
CA ALA A 390 18.11 -11.94 -12.81
C ALA A 390 18.37 -10.42 -12.78
N VAL A 391 17.52 -9.66 -12.10
CA VAL A 391 17.74 -8.23 -11.85
C VAL A 391 18.93 -8.04 -10.92
N ILE A 392 18.99 -8.77 -9.80
CA ILE A 392 20.11 -8.68 -8.85
C ILE A 392 21.43 -9.05 -9.53
N GLU A 393 21.47 -10.14 -10.29
CA GLU A 393 22.67 -10.54 -11.06
C GLU A 393 23.09 -9.47 -12.07
N THR A 394 22.12 -8.84 -12.73
CA THR A 394 22.39 -7.76 -13.67
C THR A 394 22.94 -6.51 -12.97
N ILE A 395 22.45 -6.18 -11.78
CA ILE A 395 22.98 -5.07 -10.96
C ILE A 395 24.45 -5.33 -10.63
N LEU A 396 24.78 -6.53 -10.17
CA LEU A 396 26.15 -6.89 -9.83
C LEU A 396 27.09 -6.84 -11.04
N ARG A 397 26.59 -7.20 -12.24
CA ARG A 397 27.35 -7.11 -13.49
C ARG A 397 27.53 -5.67 -13.99
N LEU A 398 26.48 -4.85 -13.93
CA LEU A 398 26.52 -3.44 -14.35
C LEU A 398 27.31 -2.58 -13.36
N ALA A 399 27.31 -2.98 -12.09
CA ALA A 399 27.98 -2.35 -10.98
C ALA A 399 27.79 -0.81 -10.95
N PRO A 400 26.55 -0.27 -10.95
CA PRO A 400 26.32 1.16 -10.76
C PRO A 400 26.98 1.63 -9.45
N LEU A 401 27.43 2.88 -9.44
CA LEU A 401 28.06 3.51 -8.27
C LEU A 401 27.15 3.47 -7.04
N ARG A 402 25.84 3.57 -7.26
CA ARG A 402 24.84 3.61 -6.21
C ARG A 402 23.57 2.84 -6.58
N VAL A 403 23.01 2.15 -5.59
CA VAL A 403 21.68 1.55 -5.67
C VAL A 403 20.80 2.12 -4.57
N VAL A 404 19.62 2.61 -4.93
CA VAL A 404 18.58 3.07 -4.00
C VAL A 404 17.41 2.09 -4.10
N TYR A 405 17.10 1.41 -3.01
CA TYR A 405 16.08 0.36 -2.99
C TYR A 405 14.91 0.82 -2.12
N VAL A 406 13.77 1.10 -2.74
CA VAL A 406 12.46 1.32 -2.09
C VAL A 406 11.77 -0.03 -1.93
N SER A 407 11.23 -0.32 -0.75
CA SER A 407 10.52 -1.58 -0.50
C SER A 407 9.36 -1.39 0.45
N CYS A 408 8.23 -2.03 0.15
CA CYS A 408 7.08 -2.18 1.03
C CYS A 408 7.09 -3.50 1.84
N ASN A 409 8.16 -4.29 1.76
CA ASN A 409 8.29 -5.57 2.45
C ASN A 409 9.71 -5.75 3.02
N PRO A 410 9.88 -5.68 4.35
CA PRO A 410 11.18 -5.85 5.01
C PRO A 410 11.84 -7.20 4.73
N ALA A 411 11.07 -8.29 4.61
CA ALA A 411 11.65 -9.62 4.45
C ALA A 411 12.33 -9.81 3.09
N THR A 412 11.66 -9.39 2.01
CA THR A 412 12.25 -9.46 0.66
C THR A 412 13.33 -8.40 0.47
N LEU A 413 13.21 -7.23 1.12
CA LEU A 413 14.29 -6.25 1.17
C LEU A 413 15.56 -6.86 1.78
N ALA A 414 15.46 -7.50 2.95
CA ALA A 414 16.60 -8.10 3.62
C ALA A 414 17.28 -9.19 2.80
N ARG A 415 16.49 -10.05 2.12
CA ARG A 415 16.99 -11.05 1.17
C ARG A 415 17.80 -10.40 0.05
N ASP A 416 17.23 -9.38 -0.60
CA ASP A 416 17.83 -8.77 -1.79
C ASP A 416 19.08 -7.94 -1.42
N LEU A 417 19.05 -7.22 -0.29
CA LEU A 417 20.20 -6.49 0.23
C LEU A 417 21.37 -7.43 0.58
N ARG A 418 21.09 -8.60 1.16
CA ARG A 418 22.13 -9.60 1.44
C ARG A 418 22.86 -10.02 0.17
N LEU A 419 22.13 -10.30 -0.91
CA LEU A 419 22.73 -10.70 -2.18
C LEU A 419 23.58 -9.58 -2.79
N LEU A 420 23.10 -8.34 -2.75
CA LEU A 420 23.85 -7.18 -3.24
C LEU A 420 25.14 -6.96 -2.44
N VAL A 421 25.08 -7.06 -1.11
CA VAL A 421 26.24 -6.87 -0.24
C VAL A 421 27.26 -7.99 -0.40
N GLN A 422 26.81 -9.24 -0.52
CA GLN A 422 27.68 -10.37 -0.87
C GLN A 422 28.36 -10.20 -2.23
N GLY A 423 27.69 -9.51 -3.16
CA GLY A 423 28.24 -9.15 -4.47
C GLY A 423 29.13 -7.90 -4.48
N GLY A 424 29.47 -7.32 -3.33
CA GLY A 424 30.44 -6.23 -3.19
C GLY A 424 29.84 -4.85 -2.88
N TYR A 425 28.52 -4.71 -2.75
CA TYR A 425 27.92 -3.45 -2.31
C TYR A 425 28.06 -3.26 -0.79
N GLN A 426 27.99 -2.01 -0.34
CA GLN A 426 27.96 -1.65 1.07
C GLN A 426 26.65 -0.96 1.39
N LEU A 427 25.87 -1.55 2.30
CA LEU A 427 24.66 -0.94 2.83
C LEU A 427 25.03 0.25 3.73
N GLN A 428 24.60 1.46 3.35
CA GLN A 428 24.93 2.69 4.07
C GLN A 428 23.87 3.08 5.11
N ARG A 429 22.59 2.98 4.73
CA ARG A 429 21.45 3.36 5.57
C ARG A 429 20.18 2.69 5.11
N VAL A 430 19.26 2.47 6.06
CA VAL A 430 17.87 2.10 5.80
C VAL A 430 16.96 3.08 6.53
N GLN A 431 16.14 3.82 5.78
CA GLN A 431 15.19 4.79 6.30
C GLN A 431 13.76 4.26 6.15
N PRO A 432 13.11 3.79 7.22
CA PRO A 432 11.69 3.44 7.17
C PRO A 432 10.81 4.68 7.06
N VAL A 433 9.70 4.58 6.32
CA VAL A 433 8.71 5.64 6.12
C VAL A 433 7.32 5.07 6.37
N ASP A 434 6.56 5.68 7.28
CA ASP A 434 5.21 5.22 7.57
C ASP A 434 4.21 5.70 6.51
N MET A 435 4.05 4.92 5.44
CA MET A 435 3.09 5.21 4.36
C MET A 435 1.67 4.78 4.69
N PHE A 436 1.50 3.94 5.72
CA PHE A 436 0.24 3.27 6.06
C PHE A 436 0.01 3.26 7.57
N ALA A 437 -0.17 4.44 8.17
CA ALA A 437 -0.49 4.57 9.58
C ALA A 437 -1.73 3.74 9.96
N GLN A 438 -1.79 3.24 11.20
CA GLN A 438 -2.83 2.32 11.70
C GLN A 438 -2.79 0.89 11.14
N THR A 439 -1.79 0.58 10.29
CA THR A 439 -1.55 -0.76 9.75
C THR A 439 -0.14 -1.22 10.08
N HIS A 440 0.11 -2.51 9.93
CA HIS A 440 1.45 -3.10 10.07
C HIS A 440 2.39 -2.83 8.89
N HIS A 441 1.89 -2.30 7.77
CA HIS A 441 2.72 -2.05 6.59
C HIS A 441 3.73 -0.93 6.85
N ILE A 442 4.94 -1.12 6.33
CA ILE A 442 6.04 -0.17 6.41
C ILE A 442 6.74 -0.11 5.05
N GLU A 443 7.05 1.10 4.59
CA GLU A 443 7.96 1.29 3.46
C GLU A 443 9.36 1.62 3.97
N SER A 444 10.38 1.34 3.18
CA SER A 444 11.78 1.60 3.54
C SER A 444 12.60 1.97 2.32
N VAL A 445 13.51 2.91 2.48
CA VAL A 445 14.51 3.29 1.48
C VAL A 445 15.89 2.85 1.97
N ALA A 446 16.49 1.87 1.29
CA ALA A 446 17.86 1.44 1.53
C ALA A 446 18.80 2.10 0.52
N THR A 447 19.95 2.59 0.98
CA THR A 447 21.00 3.15 0.12
C THR A 447 22.22 2.26 0.15
N LEU A 448 22.67 1.81 -1.01
CA LEU A 448 23.89 1.02 -1.16
C LEU A 448 24.90 1.78 -2.03
N LEU A 449 26.16 1.73 -1.63
CA LEU A 449 27.28 2.21 -2.43
C LEU A 449 28.08 1.03 -2.95
N ARG A 450 28.59 1.16 -4.17
CA ARG A 450 29.55 0.21 -4.71
C ARG A 450 30.78 0.16 -3.80
N GLY A 451 31.14 -1.01 -3.29
CA GLY A 451 32.35 -1.18 -2.49
C GLY A 451 33.61 -0.96 -3.34
N ALA A 452 34.73 -0.69 -2.66
CA ALA A 452 36.03 -0.52 -3.31
C ALA A 452 36.56 -1.81 -3.96
N SER A 453 35.97 -2.97 -3.62
CA SER A 453 36.38 -4.31 -4.04
C SER A 453 35.64 -4.83 -5.29
N PHE A 454 34.93 -3.96 -6.01
CA PHE A 454 34.25 -4.30 -7.27
C PHE A 454 35.20 -4.43 -8.46
#